data_AF-A0A6B8TQY4-F1
#
_entry.id   AF-A0A6B8TQY4-F1
#
_cell.length_a   1.000
_cell.length_b   1.000
_cell.length_c   1.000
_cell.angle_alpha   90.00
_cell.angle_beta   90.00
_cell.angle_gamma   90.00
#
_symmetry.space_group_name_H-M   'P 1'
#
loop_
_entity.id
_entity.type
_entity.pdbx_description
1 polymer ?
#
loop_
_entity_poly.entity_id
_entity_poly.type
_entity_poly.pdbx_seq_one_letter_code
_entity_poly.pdbx_strand_id
1 'polypeptide(L)'
;MPEPPVQTQPITVGADLADAQQAVLGEVYVGAMERRGRGAEAVIDVPSEERMQAVQSGGVTLSFGCTGELLGLIDPVTARELADEYIADDDPGKALSPEWRDRVYAAVSSALPGEIMATDPSNAQGCGREDGLSAAEAAALEASAADDPGAVLPQHIVPFYLKPAMTRSDRVNVLNRVAGSLSTEELDRLTEDVEDGADAAETARDWLDTSRFATG
;
A
#
# COMPACT_ATOMS: atom_id res chain seq x y z
N MET A 1 -6.39 16.13 20.94
CA MET A 1 -5.54 15.31 20.05
C MET A 1 -5.51 13.91 20.66
N PRO A 2 -5.84 12.87 19.89
CA PRO A 2 -5.62 11.50 20.31
C PRO A 2 -4.12 11.27 20.58
N GLU A 3 -3.81 10.56 21.65
CA GLU A 3 -2.44 10.20 22.02
C GLU A 3 -1.98 9.04 21.11
N PRO A 4 -0.82 9.13 20.44
CA PRO A 4 -0.39 8.08 19.52
C PRO A 4 -0.15 6.76 20.28
N PRO A 5 -0.44 5.60 19.67
CA PRO A 5 -0.28 4.32 20.33
C PRO A 5 1.18 4.11 20.74
N VAL A 6 1.36 3.68 22.00
CA VAL A 6 2.67 3.36 22.54
C VAL A 6 3.19 2.09 21.84
N GLN A 7 4.50 2.01 21.60
CA GLN A 7 5.17 0.89 20.90
C GLN A 7 4.96 -0.50 21.55
N THR A 8 4.29 -0.58 22.69
CA THR A 8 3.96 -1.83 23.39
C THR A 8 2.51 -2.26 23.20
N GLN A 9 1.66 -1.40 22.63
CA GLN A 9 0.27 -1.74 22.35
C GLN A 9 0.18 -2.65 21.12
N PRO A 10 -0.81 -3.56 21.08
CA PRO A 10 -1.19 -4.25 19.87
C PRO A 10 -1.42 -3.26 18.73
N ILE A 11 -0.97 -3.61 17.53
CA ILE A 11 -1.18 -2.78 16.34
C ILE A 11 -2.55 -3.08 15.73
N THR A 12 -3.23 -2.04 15.28
CA THR A 12 -4.45 -2.16 14.46
C THR A 12 -4.12 -1.81 13.01
N VAL A 13 -4.61 -2.63 12.08
CA VAL A 13 -4.45 -2.41 10.64
C VAL A 13 -5.78 -1.92 10.06
N GLY A 14 -5.77 -0.78 9.38
CA GLY A 14 -6.93 -0.29 8.63
C GLY A 14 -6.81 -0.64 7.16
N ALA A 15 -7.86 -1.22 6.59
CA ALA A 15 -7.96 -1.56 5.17
C ALA A 15 -9.42 -1.52 4.71
N ASP A 16 -9.64 -1.29 3.42
CA ASP A 16 -10.98 -1.32 2.81
C ASP A 16 -11.40 -2.77 2.60
N LEU A 17 -12.30 -3.30 3.44
CA LEU A 17 -12.68 -4.72 3.36
C LEU A 17 -13.66 -5.01 2.21
N ALA A 18 -14.16 -3.98 1.52
CA ALA A 18 -14.94 -4.14 0.30
C ALA A 18 -14.06 -4.41 -0.93
N ASP A 19 -12.76 -4.11 -0.84
CA ASP A 19 -11.75 -4.38 -1.87
C ASP A 19 -10.97 -5.65 -1.50
N ALA A 20 -11.00 -6.65 -2.38
CA ALA A 20 -10.40 -7.96 -2.10
C ALA A 20 -8.88 -7.88 -1.86
N GLN A 21 -8.19 -7.05 -2.65
CA GLN A 21 -6.74 -6.84 -2.54
C GLN A 21 -6.41 -6.22 -1.16
N GLN A 22 -7.17 -5.24 -0.72
CA GLN A 22 -6.99 -4.63 0.60
C GLN A 22 -7.39 -5.55 1.75
N ALA A 23 -8.47 -6.32 1.60
CA ALA A 23 -8.87 -7.30 2.60
C ALA A 23 -7.74 -8.31 2.86
N VAL A 24 -7.17 -8.91 1.81
CA VAL A 24 -6.08 -9.89 1.96
C VAL A 24 -4.77 -9.25 2.42
N LEU A 25 -4.42 -8.06 1.93
CA LEU A 25 -3.21 -7.34 2.39
C LEU A 25 -3.30 -6.93 3.86
N GLY A 26 -4.49 -6.53 4.32
CA GLY A 26 -4.74 -6.24 5.73
C GLY A 26 -4.38 -7.43 6.62
N GLU A 27 -4.87 -8.61 6.24
CA GLU A 27 -4.59 -9.87 6.94
C GLU A 27 -3.11 -10.30 6.82
N VAL A 28 -2.46 -10.00 5.68
CA VAL A 28 -1.01 -10.21 5.54
C VAL A 28 -0.24 -9.37 6.57
N TYR A 29 -0.58 -8.10 6.76
CA TYR A 29 0.11 -7.25 7.76
C TYR A 29 -0.18 -7.67 9.19
N VAL A 30 -1.42 -8.05 9.52
CA VAL A 30 -1.78 -8.60 10.84
C VAL A 30 -0.98 -9.88 11.11
N GLY A 31 -1.07 -10.86 10.22
CA GLY A 31 -0.38 -12.15 10.39
C GLY A 31 1.14 -12.03 10.37
N ALA A 32 1.71 -11.07 9.64
CA ALA A 32 3.15 -10.80 9.62
C ALA A 32 3.63 -10.22 10.96
N MET A 33 2.87 -9.32 11.57
CA MET A 33 3.18 -8.75 12.89
C MET A 33 3.17 -9.84 13.97
N GLU A 34 2.13 -10.67 13.98
CA GLU A 34 2.00 -11.77 14.94
C GLU A 34 3.16 -12.77 14.86
N ARG A 35 3.54 -13.18 13.64
CA ARG A 35 4.68 -14.10 13.41
C ARG A 35 6.01 -13.54 13.90
N ARG A 36 6.14 -12.21 14.00
CA ARG A 36 7.33 -11.54 14.56
C ARG A 36 7.18 -11.14 16.03
N GLY A 37 6.14 -11.64 16.70
CA GLY A 37 5.90 -11.44 18.13
C GLY A 37 5.36 -10.06 18.49
N ARG A 38 4.90 -9.28 17.51
CA ARG A 38 4.19 -8.02 17.76
C ARG A 38 2.69 -8.31 17.75
N GLY A 39 2.02 -8.08 18.88
CA GLY A 39 0.57 -8.24 18.97
C GLY A 39 -0.13 -7.38 17.91
N ALA A 40 -1.10 -7.97 17.23
CA ALA A 40 -1.97 -7.30 16.27
C ALA A 40 -3.42 -7.64 16.58
N GLU A 41 -4.30 -6.69 16.35
CA GLU A 41 -5.74 -6.91 16.38
C GLU A 41 -6.25 -7.19 14.96
N ALA A 42 -7.51 -7.64 14.85
CA ALA A 42 -8.14 -7.87 13.56
C ALA A 42 -8.14 -6.59 12.70
N VAL A 43 -8.19 -6.78 11.38
CA VAL A 43 -8.29 -5.67 10.43
C VAL A 43 -9.56 -4.88 10.71
N ILE A 44 -9.41 -3.55 10.74
CA ILE A 44 -10.51 -2.61 10.89
C ILE A 44 -10.90 -2.13 9.49
N ASP A 45 -12.19 -2.26 9.17
CA ASP A 45 -12.74 -1.76 7.93
C ASP A 45 -12.67 -0.23 7.87
N VAL A 46 -11.91 0.28 6.91
CA VAL A 46 -11.69 1.69 6.67
C VAL A 46 -11.72 1.93 5.16
N PRO A 47 -12.67 2.72 4.63
CA PRO A 47 -12.73 3.04 3.21
C PRO A 47 -11.41 3.59 2.70
N SER A 48 -11.03 3.24 1.47
CA SER A 48 -9.72 3.55 0.88
C SER A 48 -9.30 5.02 1.04
N GLU A 49 -10.25 5.94 0.80
CA GLU A 49 -10.08 7.40 0.91
C GLU A 49 -9.91 7.92 2.35
N GLU A 50 -10.35 7.18 3.36
CA GLU A 50 -10.29 7.56 4.77
C GLU A 50 -9.06 7.01 5.50
N ARG A 51 -8.33 6.05 4.92
CA ARG A 51 -7.19 5.34 5.56
C ARG A 51 -6.12 6.29 6.10
N MET A 52 -5.77 7.33 5.34
CA MET A 52 -4.81 8.35 5.77
C MET A 52 -5.28 9.09 7.03
N GLN A 53 -6.55 9.49 7.06
CA GLN A 53 -7.16 10.18 8.19
C GLN A 53 -7.31 9.25 9.40
N ALA A 54 -7.63 7.97 9.17
CA ALA A 54 -7.74 6.97 10.23
C ALA A 54 -6.38 6.76 10.94
N VAL A 55 -5.27 6.71 10.19
CA VAL A 55 -3.92 6.67 10.78
C VAL A 55 -3.58 7.99 11.48
N GLN A 56 -3.85 9.14 10.85
CA GLN A 56 -3.54 10.46 11.41
C GLN A 56 -4.25 10.72 12.75
N SER A 57 -5.50 10.27 12.85
CA SER A 57 -6.32 10.38 14.06
C SER A 57 -6.06 9.27 15.08
N GLY A 58 -5.18 8.30 14.78
CA GLY A 58 -4.91 7.16 15.64
C GLY A 58 -6.10 6.20 15.78
N GLY A 59 -7.09 6.27 14.89
CA GLY A 59 -8.18 5.29 14.80
C GLY A 59 -7.66 3.90 14.40
N VAL A 60 -6.62 3.87 13.55
CA VAL A 60 -5.82 2.68 13.28
C VAL A 60 -4.33 3.01 13.44
N THR A 61 -3.53 1.99 13.73
CA THR A 61 -2.08 2.16 13.96
C THR A 61 -1.30 2.20 12.65
N LEU A 62 -1.69 1.33 11.72
CA LEU A 62 -1.06 1.08 10.43
C LEU A 62 -2.13 1.03 9.36
N SER A 63 -1.80 1.54 8.18
CA SER A 63 -2.50 1.22 6.95
C SER A 63 -1.48 1.14 5.82
N PHE A 64 -1.94 0.96 4.60
CA PHE A 64 -1.14 0.89 3.39
C PHE A 64 -1.93 1.54 2.26
N GLY A 65 -1.35 1.64 1.08
CA GLY A 65 -2.02 2.16 -0.12
C GLY A 65 -1.05 2.16 -1.29
N CYS A 66 -1.52 2.50 -2.47
CA CYS A 66 -0.65 2.57 -3.63
C CYS A 66 -0.07 3.99 -3.78
N THR A 67 1.17 4.10 -4.26
CA THR A 67 1.87 5.39 -4.32
C THR A 67 1.13 6.46 -5.14
N GLY A 68 0.61 6.12 -6.31
CA GLY A 68 -0.15 7.04 -7.15
C GLY A 68 -1.49 7.44 -6.52
N GLU A 69 -2.25 6.45 -6.05
CA GLU A 69 -3.51 6.62 -5.29
C GLU A 69 -3.30 7.59 -4.11
N LEU A 70 -2.35 7.28 -3.23
CA LEU A 70 -2.07 8.08 -2.04
C LEU A 70 -1.66 9.50 -2.41
N LEU A 71 -0.82 9.69 -3.43
CA LEU A 71 -0.43 11.03 -3.87
C LEU A 71 -1.63 11.82 -4.38
N GLY A 72 -2.51 11.20 -5.17
CA GLY A 72 -3.75 11.81 -5.64
C GLY A 72 -4.66 12.27 -4.51
N LEU A 73 -4.73 11.50 -3.42
CA LEU A 73 -5.53 11.82 -2.24
C LEU A 73 -4.92 12.94 -1.38
N ILE A 74 -3.60 12.91 -1.13
CA ILE A 74 -2.96 13.82 -0.17
C ILE A 74 -2.43 15.11 -0.80
N ASP A 75 -1.97 15.05 -2.06
CA ASP A 75 -1.44 16.19 -2.81
C ASP A 75 -1.83 16.09 -4.31
N PRO A 76 -3.10 16.37 -4.64
CA PRO A 76 -3.61 16.30 -6.01
C PRO A 76 -2.96 17.32 -6.95
N VAL A 77 -2.27 18.34 -6.43
CA VAL A 77 -1.54 19.32 -7.25
C VAL A 77 -0.26 18.68 -7.75
N THR A 78 0.58 18.16 -6.86
CA THR A 78 1.81 17.45 -7.24
C THR A 78 1.51 16.17 -8.02
N ALA A 79 0.43 15.46 -7.70
CA ALA A 79 -0.02 14.32 -8.49
C ALA A 79 -0.24 14.70 -9.97
N ARG A 80 -0.90 15.84 -10.22
CA ARG A 80 -1.19 16.32 -11.58
C ARG A 80 0.07 16.74 -12.33
N GLU A 81 0.98 17.45 -11.66
CA GLU A 81 2.28 17.81 -12.25
C GLU A 81 3.07 16.57 -12.67
N LEU A 82 3.15 15.56 -11.78
CA LEU A 82 3.81 14.30 -12.11
C LEU A 82 3.07 13.48 -13.18
N ALA A 83 1.73 13.52 -13.20
CA ALA A 83 0.95 12.83 -14.21
C ALA A 83 1.19 13.44 -15.61
N ASP A 84 1.25 14.77 -15.73
CA ASP A 84 1.57 15.44 -16.99
C ASP A 84 2.96 15.04 -17.49
N GLU A 85 3.96 15.00 -16.59
CA GLU A 85 5.30 14.53 -16.93
C GLU A 85 5.33 13.03 -17.29
N TYR A 86 4.57 12.20 -16.57
CA TYR A 86 4.49 10.76 -16.81
C TYR A 86 3.86 10.46 -18.17
N ILE A 87 2.80 11.17 -18.53
CA ILE A 87 2.13 11.05 -19.83
C ILE A 87 3.06 11.48 -20.96
N ALA A 88 3.81 12.57 -20.77
CA ALA A 88 4.75 13.08 -21.76
C ALA A 88 6.01 12.22 -21.96
N ASP A 89 6.28 11.26 -21.07
CA ASP A 89 7.38 10.30 -21.23
C ASP A 89 7.00 9.21 -22.25
N ASP A 90 7.71 9.19 -23.37
CA ASP A 90 7.50 8.21 -24.45
C ASP A 90 8.18 6.84 -24.18
N ASP A 91 8.84 6.64 -23.03
CA ASP A 91 9.46 5.35 -22.70
C ASP A 91 8.39 4.25 -22.48
N PRO A 92 8.36 3.19 -23.31
CA PRO A 92 7.40 2.09 -23.14
C PRO A 92 7.59 1.31 -21.84
N GLY A 93 8.75 1.43 -21.18
CA GLY A 93 9.07 0.81 -19.90
C GLY A 93 8.78 1.69 -18.68
N LYS A 94 8.27 2.91 -18.85
CA LYS A 94 8.09 3.89 -17.77
C LYS A 94 7.27 3.38 -16.58
N ALA A 95 6.28 2.53 -16.83
CA ALA A 95 5.44 1.94 -15.78
C ALA A 95 6.21 1.05 -14.79
N LEU A 96 7.29 0.41 -15.24
CA LEU A 96 8.13 -0.46 -14.42
C LEU A 96 9.48 0.19 -14.09
N SER A 97 9.66 1.47 -14.44
CA SER A 97 10.96 2.11 -14.27
C SER A 97 11.23 2.43 -12.78
N PRO A 98 12.44 2.12 -12.27
CA PRO A 98 12.81 2.51 -10.92
C PRO A 98 12.77 4.02 -10.71
N GLU A 99 13.04 4.79 -11.76
CA GLU A 99 12.97 6.25 -11.73
C GLU A 99 11.56 6.74 -11.40
N TRP A 100 10.53 6.25 -12.11
CA TRP A 100 9.15 6.66 -11.87
C TRP A 100 8.65 6.20 -10.52
N ARG A 101 8.98 4.97 -10.11
CA ARG A 101 8.70 4.50 -8.75
C ARG A 101 9.28 5.44 -7.69
N ASP A 102 10.57 5.76 -7.79
CA ASP A 102 11.27 6.55 -6.79
C ASP A 102 10.77 8.00 -6.77
N ARG A 103 10.45 8.58 -7.93
CA ARG A 103 9.88 9.94 -8.05
C ARG A 103 8.51 10.04 -7.39
N VAL A 104 7.59 9.12 -7.69
CA VAL A 104 6.24 9.15 -7.12
C VAL A 104 6.29 8.86 -5.61
N TYR A 105 7.09 7.89 -5.17
CA TYR A 105 7.28 7.64 -3.75
C TYR A 105 7.89 8.84 -3.01
N ALA A 106 8.88 9.53 -3.61
CA ALA A 106 9.46 10.73 -3.01
C ALA A 106 8.42 11.86 -2.85
N ALA A 107 7.51 12.01 -3.81
CA ALA A 107 6.40 12.96 -3.72
C ALA A 107 5.42 12.59 -2.60
N VAL A 108 5.01 11.32 -2.51
CA VAL A 108 4.17 10.84 -1.39
C VAL A 108 4.85 11.13 -0.06
N SER A 109 6.10 10.69 0.11
CA SER A 109 6.87 10.86 1.34
C SER A 109 7.00 12.33 1.75
N SER A 110 7.12 13.23 0.77
CA SER A 110 7.20 14.68 1.01
C SER A 110 5.86 15.31 1.38
N ALA A 111 4.75 14.76 0.90
CA ALA A 111 3.39 15.25 1.18
C ALA A 111 2.80 14.72 2.50
N LEU A 112 3.42 13.70 3.12
CA LEU A 112 2.92 13.12 4.36
C LEU A 112 2.90 14.14 5.52
N PRO A 113 1.84 14.12 6.37
CA PRO A 113 1.84 14.85 7.64
C PRO A 113 3.05 14.51 8.50
N GLY A 114 3.53 15.48 9.28
CA GLY A 114 4.77 15.38 10.08
C GLY A 114 4.76 14.26 11.12
N GLU A 115 3.60 13.73 11.48
CA GLU A 115 3.35 12.66 12.45
C GLU A 115 3.25 11.29 11.78
N ILE A 116 3.05 11.22 10.47
CA ILE A 116 2.99 9.98 9.70
C ILE A 116 4.38 9.62 9.19
N MET A 117 4.61 8.33 9.00
CA MET A 117 5.78 7.81 8.31
C MET A 117 5.36 6.66 7.41
N ALA A 118 5.78 6.72 6.15
CA ALA A 118 5.73 5.60 5.22
C ALA A 118 7.02 4.76 5.33
N THR A 119 6.91 3.47 5.04
CA THR A 119 8.06 2.60 4.80
C THR A 119 8.46 2.63 3.33
N ASP A 120 9.49 1.85 2.98
CA ASP A 120 9.89 1.70 1.59
C ASP A 120 8.72 1.09 0.78
N PRO A 121 8.49 1.54 -0.47
CA PRO A 121 7.48 0.96 -1.33
C PRO A 121 7.88 -0.45 -1.74
N SER A 122 6.90 -1.32 -1.93
CA SER A 122 7.11 -2.66 -2.48
C SER A 122 7.52 -2.60 -3.96
N ASN A 123 8.09 -3.69 -4.47
CA ASN A 123 8.23 -3.85 -5.92
C ASN A 123 6.91 -4.29 -6.58
N ALA A 124 5.94 -4.76 -5.81
CA ALA A 124 4.62 -5.12 -6.32
C ALA A 124 3.86 -3.86 -6.75
N GLN A 125 3.20 -3.95 -7.90
CA GLN A 125 2.16 -3.02 -8.32
C GLN A 125 0.83 -3.53 -7.77
N GLY A 126 -0.03 -2.64 -7.29
CA GLY A 126 -1.38 -2.97 -6.88
C GLY A 126 -2.38 -1.96 -7.39
N CYS A 127 -3.59 -1.98 -6.84
CA CYS A 127 -4.66 -1.04 -7.16
C CYS A 127 -5.03 -1.08 -8.67
N GLY A 128 -5.22 -2.29 -9.21
CA GLY A 128 -5.60 -2.52 -10.60
C GLY A 128 -4.43 -2.42 -11.59
N ARG A 129 -3.20 -2.66 -11.14
CA ARG A 129 -1.97 -2.63 -11.95
C ARG A 129 -1.21 -3.95 -11.92
N GLU A 130 -1.79 -4.98 -11.32
CA GLU A 130 -1.20 -6.29 -11.08
C GLU A 130 -0.80 -6.97 -12.41
N ASP A 131 -1.70 -6.98 -13.38
CA ASP A 131 -1.47 -7.48 -14.73
C ASP A 131 -0.81 -6.46 -15.69
N GLY A 132 -0.42 -5.31 -15.16
CA GLY A 132 -0.08 -4.14 -15.97
C GLY A 132 -1.31 -3.50 -16.59
N LEU A 133 -1.08 -2.65 -17.61
CA LEU A 133 -2.15 -1.98 -18.35
C LEU A 133 -2.08 -2.37 -19.82
N SER A 134 -3.21 -2.77 -20.39
CA SER A 134 -3.34 -2.76 -21.85
C SER A 134 -3.24 -1.33 -22.38
N ALA A 135 -2.93 -1.19 -23.67
CA ALA A 135 -2.87 0.13 -24.31
C ALA A 135 -4.22 0.89 -24.21
N ALA A 136 -5.34 0.18 -24.16
CA ALA A 136 -6.66 0.78 -24.02
C ALA A 136 -6.91 1.28 -22.60
N GLU A 137 -6.52 0.53 -21.58
CA GLU A 137 -6.64 0.92 -20.18
C GLU A 137 -5.70 2.09 -19.85
N ALA A 138 -4.46 2.05 -20.36
CA ALA A 138 -3.54 3.17 -20.24
C ALA A 138 -4.13 4.44 -20.84
N ALA A 139 -4.62 4.40 -22.09
CA ALA A 139 -5.25 5.55 -22.73
C ALA A 139 -6.51 6.05 -21.99
N ALA A 140 -7.28 5.15 -21.38
CA ALA A 140 -8.45 5.52 -20.58
C ALA A 140 -8.06 6.25 -19.29
N LEU A 141 -7.02 5.77 -18.59
CA LEU A 141 -6.49 6.43 -17.39
C LEU A 141 -5.90 7.79 -17.72
N GLU A 142 -5.14 7.90 -18.81
CA GLU A 142 -4.60 9.19 -19.26
C GLU A 142 -5.72 10.18 -19.59
N ALA A 143 -6.82 9.72 -20.20
CA ALA A 143 -7.97 10.56 -20.47
C ALA A 143 -8.70 11.02 -19.19
N SER A 144 -8.64 10.26 -18.10
CA SER A 144 -9.21 10.64 -16.79
C SER A 144 -8.24 11.37 -15.86
N ALA A 145 -7.00 11.65 -16.28
CA ALA A 145 -5.95 12.26 -15.44
C ALA A 145 -6.35 13.63 -14.85
N ALA A 146 -7.28 14.34 -15.50
CA ALA A 146 -7.80 15.61 -14.99
C ALA A 146 -8.57 15.41 -13.66
N ASP A 147 -9.35 14.34 -13.58
CA ASP A 147 -10.21 13.99 -12.47
C ASP A 147 -9.45 13.18 -11.40
N ASP A 148 -8.66 12.20 -11.83
CA ASP A 148 -7.81 11.38 -10.95
C ASP A 148 -6.38 11.28 -11.52
N PRO A 149 -5.52 12.28 -11.23
CA PRO A 149 -4.14 12.27 -11.71
C PRO A 149 -3.30 11.16 -11.05
N GLY A 150 -3.68 10.73 -9.83
CA GLY A 150 -2.97 9.68 -9.10
C GLY A 150 -3.12 8.32 -9.76
N ALA A 151 -4.29 8.04 -10.33
CA ALA A 151 -4.57 6.78 -11.02
C ALA A 151 -3.72 6.53 -12.27
N VAL A 152 -3.04 7.54 -12.84
CA VAL A 152 -2.13 7.36 -13.99
C VAL A 152 -0.73 6.92 -13.55
N LEU A 153 -0.30 7.34 -12.36
CA LEU A 153 1.03 7.10 -11.83
C LEU A 153 1.26 5.63 -11.44
N PRO A 154 2.52 5.18 -11.29
CA PRO A 154 2.84 3.89 -10.69
C PRO A 154 2.18 3.66 -9.33
N GLN A 155 1.70 2.44 -9.11
CA GLN A 155 0.88 2.05 -7.96
C GLN A 155 1.61 1.05 -7.06
N HIS A 156 2.81 1.40 -6.63
CA HIS A 156 3.57 0.55 -5.71
C HIS A 156 2.95 0.58 -4.31
N ILE A 157 2.83 -0.58 -3.66
CA ILE A 157 2.23 -0.64 -2.32
C ILE A 157 3.20 -0.06 -1.29
N VAL A 158 2.69 0.84 -0.45
CA VAL A 158 3.48 1.46 0.62
C VAL A 158 2.69 1.47 1.93
N PRO A 159 3.20 0.78 2.98
CA PRO A 159 2.69 0.91 4.34
C PRO A 159 2.98 2.28 4.94
N PHE A 160 2.04 2.82 5.70
CA PHE A 160 2.22 4.05 6.48
C PHE A 160 1.55 3.95 7.86
N TYR A 161 2.15 4.60 8.85
CA TYR A 161 1.72 4.50 10.25
C TYR A 161 1.97 5.80 11.02
N LEU A 162 1.30 5.92 12.17
CA LEU A 162 1.45 7.07 13.06
C LEU A 162 2.70 6.92 13.96
N LYS A 163 3.57 7.93 14.00
CA LYS A 163 4.72 7.94 14.91
C LYS A 163 4.26 8.19 16.36
N PRO A 164 4.88 7.53 17.36
CA PRO A 164 6.02 6.62 17.27
C PRO A 164 5.65 5.12 17.25
N ALA A 165 4.45 4.73 16.80
CA ALA A 165 3.86 3.41 17.05
C ALA A 165 4.69 2.19 16.64
N MET A 166 5.55 2.36 15.61
CA MET A 166 6.44 1.31 15.11
C MET A 166 7.87 1.49 15.59
N THR A 167 8.44 0.42 16.15
CA THR A 167 9.86 0.30 16.46
C THR A 167 10.67 0.11 15.17
N ARG A 168 12.01 0.22 15.26
CA ARG A 168 12.90 -0.13 14.14
C ARG A 168 12.74 -1.60 13.73
N SER A 169 12.49 -2.49 14.69
CA SER A 169 12.28 -3.91 14.42
C SER A 169 11.01 -4.13 13.60
N ASP A 170 9.89 -3.50 13.97
CA ASP A 170 8.63 -3.64 13.25
C ASP A 170 8.78 -3.21 11.79
N ARG A 171 9.46 -2.07 11.55
CA ARG A 171 9.69 -1.56 10.20
C ARG A 171 10.53 -2.49 9.34
N VAL A 172 11.68 -2.93 9.87
CA VAL A 172 12.66 -3.72 9.08
C VAL A 172 12.22 -5.18 8.94
N ASN A 173 11.73 -5.78 10.01
CA ASN A 173 11.48 -7.21 10.09
C ASN A 173 10.05 -7.59 9.72
N VAL A 174 9.11 -6.63 9.66
CA VAL A 174 7.73 -6.86 9.24
C VAL A 174 7.42 -6.07 7.98
N LEU A 175 7.34 -4.73 8.06
CA LEU A 175 6.80 -3.91 6.97
C LEU A 175 7.65 -4.00 5.69
N ASN A 176 8.95 -3.70 5.81
CA ASN A 176 9.89 -3.83 4.68
C ASN A 176 10.06 -5.29 4.25
N ARG A 177 9.84 -6.25 5.15
CA ARG A 177 9.93 -7.67 4.82
C ARG A 177 8.77 -8.11 3.96
N VAL A 178 7.54 -7.71 4.28
CA VAL A 178 6.35 -7.93 3.44
C VAL A 178 6.55 -7.25 2.09
N ALA A 179 6.91 -5.96 2.09
CA ALA A 179 7.12 -5.18 0.86
C ALA A 179 8.19 -5.78 -0.07
N GLY A 180 9.26 -6.34 0.49
CA GLY A 180 10.31 -7.01 -0.28
C GLY A 180 10.02 -8.47 -0.64
N SER A 181 9.04 -9.11 0.02
CA SER A 181 8.72 -10.53 -0.19
C SER A 181 7.57 -10.73 -1.16
N LEU A 182 6.63 -9.79 -1.24
CA LEU A 182 5.44 -9.85 -2.10
C LEU A 182 5.78 -9.36 -3.52
N SER A 183 5.62 -10.23 -4.53
CA SER A 183 5.62 -9.82 -5.94
C SER A 183 4.23 -9.41 -6.42
N THR A 184 4.17 -8.73 -7.57
CA THR A 184 2.92 -8.41 -8.26
C THR A 184 2.08 -9.66 -8.55
N GLU A 185 2.69 -10.70 -9.13
CA GLU A 185 2.01 -11.98 -9.42
C GLU A 185 1.54 -12.73 -8.16
N GLU A 186 2.16 -12.50 -7.01
CA GLU A 186 1.71 -13.08 -5.75
C GLU A 186 0.50 -12.31 -5.24
N LEU A 187 0.55 -10.97 -5.24
CA LEU A 187 -0.57 -10.12 -4.86
C LEU A 187 -1.82 -10.37 -5.71
N ASP A 188 -1.65 -10.46 -7.02
CA ASP A 188 -2.72 -10.72 -7.97
C ASP A 188 -3.48 -12.00 -7.60
N ARG A 189 -2.75 -13.10 -7.45
CA ARG A 189 -3.32 -14.40 -7.08
C ARG A 189 -4.02 -14.37 -5.72
N LEU A 190 -3.45 -13.68 -4.72
CA LEU A 190 -4.10 -13.52 -3.41
C LEU A 190 -5.41 -12.75 -3.51
N THR A 191 -5.47 -11.78 -4.43
CA THR A 191 -6.66 -10.97 -4.71
C THR A 191 -7.71 -11.82 -5.41
N GLU A 192 -7.35 -12.50 -6.50
CA GLU A 192 -8.24 -13.41 -7.24
C GLU A 192 -8.85 -14.49 -6.34
N ASP A 193 -8.04 -15.12 -5.47
CA ASP A 193 -8.52 -16.15 -4.54
C ASP A 193 -9.65 -15.61 -3.65
N VAL A 194 -9.51 -14.37 -3.14
CA VAL A 194 -10.52 -13.73 -2.28
C VAL A 194 -11.73 -13.24 -3.09
N GLU A 195 -11.55 -12.74 -4.31
CA GLU A 195 -12.64 -12.40 -5.23
C GLU A 195 -13.49 -13.63 -5.58
N ASP A 196 -12.85 -14.79 -5.74
CA ASP A 196 -13.49 -16.08 -5.97
C ASP A 196 -14.13 -16.69 -4.70
N GLY A 197 -14.00 -16.00 -3.56
CA GLY A 197 -14.69 -16.30 -2.31
C GLY A 197 -13.88 -17.05 -1.27
N ALA A 198 -12.55 -17.12 -1.40
CA ALA A 198 -11.68 -17.59 -0.32
C ALA A 198 -11.70 -16.62 0.88
N ASP A 199 -11.42 -17.14 2.07
CA ASP A 199 -11.28 -16.33 3.28
C ASP A 199 -9.95 -15.57 3.26
N ALA A 200 -9.99 -14.24 3.36
CA ALA A 200 -8.80 -13.39 3.29
C ALA A 200 -7.76 -13.73 4.37
N ALA A 201 -8.20 -14.11 5.58
CA ALA A 201 -7.28 -14.44 6.67
C ALA A 201 -6.62 -15.82 6.48
N GLU A 202 -7.32 -16.79 5.90
CA GLU A 202 -6.76 -18.08 5.47
C GLU A 202 -5.78 -17.91 4.31
N THR A 203 -6.17 -17.20 3.25
CA THR A 203 -5.31 -16.90 2.10
C THR A 203 -4.02 -16.18 2.51
N ALA A 204 -4.12 -15.15 3.36
CA ALA A 204 -2.95 -14.46 3.90
C ALA A 204 -2.06 -15.36 4.76
N ARG A 205 -2.66 -16.24 5.59
CA ARG A 205 -1.91 -17.18 6.43
C ARG A 205 -1.11 -18.16 5.59
N ASP A 206 -1.71 -18.73 4.56
CA ASP A 206 -1.06 -19.70 3.67
C ASP A 206 0.11 -19.07 2.91
N TRP A 207 -0.05 -17.84 2.40
CA TRP A 207 1.05 -17.09 1.80
C TRP A 207 2.17 -16.81 2.80
N LEU A 208 1.84 -16.38 4.02
CA LEU A 208 2.85 -16.09 5.05
C LEU A 208 3.65 -17.31 5.49
N ASP A 209 3.10 -18.53 5.32
CA ASP A 209 3.78 -19.78 5.68
C ASP A 209 4.63 -20.36 4.54
N THR A 210 4.37 -19.98 3.29
CA THR A 210 5.00 -20.56 2.10
C THR A 210 5.91 -19.60 1.33
N SER A 211 5.76 -18.29 1.52
CA SER A 211 6.46 -17.26 0.75
C SER A 211 7.88 -16.96 1.24
N ARG A 212 8.54 -16.01 0.54
CA ARG A 212 9.84 -15.43 0.95
C ARG A 212 9.79 -14.72 2.30
N PHE A 213 8.60 -14.41 2.83
CA PHE A 213 8.45 -13.86 4.16
C PHE A 213 8.87 -14.88 5.24
N ALA A 214 8.46 -16.15 5.10
CA ALA A 214 8.76 -17.23 6.04
C ALA A 214 10.24 -17.62 6.09
N THR A 215 10.92 -17.51 4.94
CA THR A 215 12.24 -18.12 4.73
C THR A 215 13.43 -17.20 5.03
N GLY A 216 13.22 -15.99 5.59
CA GLY A 216 14.38 -15.24 6.11
C GLY A 216 14.12 -13.98 6.90
#